data_AF-A0A2S9GRM7-F1
#
_entry.id   AF-A0A2S9GRM7-F1
#
_cell.length_a   1.000
_cell.length_b   1.000
_cell.length_c   1.000
_cell.angle_alpha   90.00
_cell.angle_beta   90.00
_cell.angle_gamma   90.00
#
_symmetry.space_group_name_H-M   'P 1'
#
loop_
_entity.id
_entity.type
_entity.pdbx_description
1 polymer ?
#
loop_
_entity_poly.entity_id
_entity_poly.type
_entity_poly.pdbx_seq_one_letter_code
_entity_poly.pdbx_strand_id
1 'polypeptide(L)' 'EGFSVFAVVHTARDAMRVASEAAAGHTPIDLVLLDIGLPDASGISLASALSGLRPAPDIITITSERDL' A
#
# COMPACT_ATOMS: atom_id res chain seq x y z
N GLU A 1 3.57 22.29 -2.82
CA GLU A 1 2.55 21.30 -2.42
C GLU A 1 3.15 19.91 -2.63
N GLY A 2 3.22 19.09 -1.59
CA GLY A 2 3.87 17.77 -1.60
C GLY A 2 2.86 16.63 -1.43
N PHE A 3 3.28 15.53 -0.79
CA PHE A 3 2.39 14.43 -0.43
C PHE A 3 1.55 14.76 0.82
N SER A 4 0.32 14.23 0.87
CA SER A 4 -0.51 14.20 2.08
C SER A 4 -0.85 12.76 2.46
N VAL A 5 -0.98 12.47 3.75
CA VAL A 5 -1.27 11.12 4.22
C VAL A 5 -2.75 10.82 4.05
N PHE A 6 -3.07 9.85 3.18
CA PHE A 6 -4.45 9.37 3.00
C PHE A 6 -4.88 8.42 4.13
N ALA A 7 -4.02 7.46 4.48
CA ALA A 7 -4.25 6.49 5.55
C ALA A 7 -2.95 5.88 6.05
N VAL A 8 -2.98 5.34 7.27
CA VAL A 8 -1.94 4.47 7.83
C VAL A 8 -2.61 3.19 8.29
N VAL A 9 -2.10 2.05 7.85
CA VAL A 9 -2.62 0.71 8.15
C VAL A 9 -1.46 -0.25 8.36
N HIS A 10 -1.70 -1.34 9.09
CA HIS A 10 -0.65 -2.27 9.52
C HIS A 10 -0.88 -3.71 9.06
N THR A 11 -1.85 -3.93 8.18
CA THR A 11 -2.18 -5.24 7.61
C THR A 11 -2.39 -5.10 6.11
N ALA A 12 -2.07 -6.16 5.37
CA ALA A 12 -2.32 -6.20 3.94
C ALA A 12 -3.82 -6.16 3.61
N ARG A 13 -4.63 -6.78 4.46
CA ARG A 13 -6.09 -6.73 4.34
C ARG A 13 -6.62 -5.29 4.40
N ASP A 14 -6.19 -4.51 5.38
CA ASP A 14 -6.67 -3.12 5.54
C ASP A 14 -6.14 -2.23 4.42
N ALA A 15 -4.90 -2.44 3.97
CA ALA A 15 -4.33 -1.72 2.83
C ALA A 15 -5.15 -1.93 1.55
N MET A 16 -5.49 -3.18 1.21
CA MET A 16 -6.33 -3.48 0.04
C MET A 16 -7.74 -2.89 0.17
N ARG A 17 -8.33 -2.94 1.37
CA ARG A 17 -9.65 -2.36 1.62
C ARG A 17 -9.64 -0.85 1.38
N VAL A 18 -8.71 -0.12 2.00
CA VAL A 18 -8.60 1.34 1.86
C VAL A 18 -8.29 1.73 0.40
N ALA A 19 -7.35 1.05 -0.25
CA ALA A 19 -6.97 1.38 -1.62
C ALA A 19 -8.10 1.12 -2.64
N SER A 20 -8.86 0.04 -2.45
CA SER A 20 -10.01 -0.27 -3.31
C SER A 20 -11.19 0.68 -3.09
N GLU A 21 -11.50 1.05 -1.84
CA GLU A 21 -12.50 2.07 -1.51
C GLU A 21 -12.12 3.44 -2.11
N ALA A 22 -10.85 3.83 -2.00
CA ALA A 22 -10.33 5.08 -2.55
C ALA A 22 -10.43 5.14 -4.09
N ALA A 23 -10.08 4.04 -4.76
CA ALA A 23 -10.23 3.92 -6.22
C ALA A 23 -11.71 4.00 -6.65
N ALA A 24 -12.60 3.29 -5.95
CA ALA A 24 -14.04 3.34 -6.23
C ALA A 24 -14.66 4.72 -5.94
N GLY A 25 -14.12 5.44 -4.96
CA GLY A 25 -14.50 6.81 -4.59
C GLY A 25 -13.96 7.91 -5.49
N HIS A 26 -13.25 7.58 -6.58
CA HIS A 26 -12.60 8.55 -7.48
C HIS A 26 -11.54 9.43 -6.79
N THR A 27 -10.94 8.92 -5.71
CA THR A 27 -9.81 9.55 -5.01
C THR A 27 -8.67 8.53 -4.88
N PRO A 28 -8.11 8.05 -5.99
CA PRO A 28 -7.11 6.98 -5.94
C PRO A 28 -5.85 7.44 -5.19
N ILE A 29 -5.19 6.48 -4.55
CA ILE A 29 -3.91 6.72 -3.89
C ILE A 29 -2.82 6.78 -4.95
N ASP A 30 -2.02 7.84 -4.96
CA ASP A 30 -0.93 8.00 -5.93
C ASP A 30 0.33 7.22 -5.53
N LEU A 31 0.59 7.08 -4.23
CA LEU A 31 1.80 6.49 -3.67
C LEU A 31 1.51 5.65 -2.43
N VAL A 32 2.05 4.43 -2.40
CA VAL A 32 2.06 3.55 -1.23
C VAL A 32 3.49 3.38 -0.72
N LEU A 33 3.70 3.67 0.56
CA LEU A 33 4.88 3.24 1.30
C LEU A 33 4.58 1.88 1.93
N LEU A 34 5.33 0.85 1.55
CA LEU A 34 4.99 -0.54 1.82
C LEU A 34 6.09 -1.25 2.61
N ASP A 35 5.75 -1.88 3.73
CA ASP A 35 6.63 -2.85 4.39
C ASP A 35 6.50 -4.24 3.73
N ILE A 36 7.62 -4.97 3.64
CA ILE A 36 7.63 -6.37 3.21
C ILE A 36 7.13 -7.30 4.31
N GLY A 37 7.42 -6.98 5.58
CA GLY A 37 7.12 -7.80 6.75
C GLY A 37 5.77 -7.49 7.39
N LEU A 38 4.66 -7.77 6.69
CA LEU A 38 3.31 -7.59 7.26
C LEU A 38 2.87 -8.84 8.06
N PRO A 39 2.04 -8.68 9.11
CA PRO A 39 1.65 -9.79 9.98
C PRO A 39 0.70 -10.80 9.31
N ASP A 40 0.01 -10.41 8.25
CA ASP A 40 -1.04 -11.19 7.60
C ASP A 40 -0.74 -11.57 6.14
N ALA A 41 0.29 -10.99 5.52
CA ALA A 41 0.75 -11.36 4.18
C ALA A 41 2.19 -10.88 3.91
N SER A 42 2.81 -11.33 2.81
CA SER A 42 4.03 -10.68 2.31
C SER A 42 3.69 -9.36 1.64
N GLY A 43 4.49 -8.31 1.89
CA GLY A 43 4.38 -7.05 1.16
C GLY A 43 4.52 -7.22 -0.35
N ILE A 44 5.31 -8.18 -0.84
CA ILE A 44 5.43 -8.45 -2.28
C ILE A 44 4.08 -8.89 -2.88
N SER A 45 3.35 -9.76 -2.18
CA SER A 45 2.02 -10.18 -2.60
C SER A 45 1.02 -9.02 -2.57
N LEU A 46 1.11 -8.14 -1.56
CA LEU A 46 0.30 -6.93 -1.50
C LEU A 46 0.62 -5.97 -2.66
N ALA A 47 1.90 -5.76 -3.00
CA ALA A 47 2.29 -4.92 -4.13
C ALA A 47 1.71 -5.43 -5.46
N SER A 48 1.75 -6.75 -5.67
CA SER A 48 1.12 -7.37 -6.84
C SER A 48 -0.39 -7.13 -6.86
N ALA A 49 -1.07 -7.26 -5.72
CA ALA A 49 -2.51 -6.99 -5.63
C ALA A 49 -2.85 -5.50 -5.90
N LEU A 50 -2.10 -4.57 -5.33
CA LEU A 50 -2.26 -3.13 -5.54
C LEU A 50 -2.04 -2.72 -7.01
N SER A 51 -1.12 -3.38 -7.72
CA SER A 51 -0.91 -3.16 -9.16
C SER A 51 -2.12 -3.51 -10.03
N GLY A 52 -3.07 -4.30 -9.48
CA GLY A 52 -4.35 -4.61 -10.12
C GLY A 52 -5.37 -3.47 -10.07
N LEU A 53 -5.19 -2.48 -9.19
CA LEU A 53 -6.09 -1.33 -9.09
C LEU A 53 -5.94 -0.40 -10.30
N ARG A 54 -6.97 0.41 -10.55
CA ARG A 54 -6.99 1.40 -11.64
C ARG A 54 -7.48 2.75 -11.12
N PRO A 55 -6.65 3.81 -11.19
CA PRO A 55 -5.20 3.76 -11.51
C PRO A 55 -4.44 2.95 -10.44
N ALA A 56 -3.29 2.39 -10.83
CA ALA A 56 -2.41 1.69 -9.90
C ALA A 56 -1.53 2.73 -9.17
N PRO A 57 -1.36 2.63 -7.84
CA PRO A 57 -0.43 3.49 -7.12
C PRO A 57 1.02 3.18 -7.49
N ASP A 58 1.89 4.18 -7.42
CA ASP A 58 3.33 3.93 -7.31
C ASP A 58 3.62 3.29 -5.95
N ILE A 59 4.59 2.38 -5.91
CA ILE A 59 4.93 1.63 -4.70
C ILE A 59 6.40 1.82 -4.37
N ILE A 60 6.67 2.36 -3.19
CA ILE A 60 8.00 2.40 -2.59
C ILE A 60 7.99 1.42 -1.42
N THR A 61 8.71 0.32 -1.61
CA THR A 61 8.86 -0.67 -0.56
C THR A 61 9.99 -0.26 0.39
N ILE A 62 9.71 -0.25 1.68
CA ILE A 62 10.65 0.06 2.76
C ILE A 62 10.66 -1.14 3.70
N THR A 63 11.80 -1.81 3.80
CA THR A 63 12.01 -2.88 4.79
C THR A 63 13.01 -2.40 5.83
N SER A 64 12.77 -2.73 7.09
CA SER A 64 13.76 -2.57 8.15
C SER A 64 14.44 -3.92 8.37
N GLU A 65 15.61 -4.13 7.78
CA GLU A 65 16.53 -5.18 8.22
C GLU A 65 17.23 -4.67 9.48
N ARG A 66 16.81 -5.12 10.66
CA ARG A 66 17.50 -4.82 11.93
C ARG A 66 18.48 -5.91 12.37
N ASP A 67 18.58 -6.99 11.59
CA ASP A 67 19.45 -8.14 11.86
C ASP A 67 20.58 -8.26 10.81
N LEU A 68 21.39 -7.20 10.66
CA LEU A 68 22.74 -7.31 10.08
C LEU A 68 23.80 -7.11 11.16
#